data_AF-A0AAE7APD9-F1
#
_entry.id   AF-A0AAE7APD9-F1
#
_cell.length_a   1.000
_cell.length_b   1.000
_cell.length_c   1.000
_cell.angle_alpha   90.00
_cell.angle_beta   90.00
_cell.angle_gamma   90.00
#
_symmetry.space_group_name_H-M   'P 1'
#
loop_
_entity.id
_entity.type
_entity.pdbx_description
1 polymer ?
#
loop_
_entity_poly.entity_id
_entity_poly.type
_entity_poly.pdbx_seq_one_letter_code
_entity_poly.pdbx_strand_id
1 'polypeptide(L)'
;MLNMSKISRNKFLWCIVAIVFIVITYYYQKSKAAEDHQKMLEVSAKNCDLDTLKLLIKKSRGDSRVSERALYDAAEKGCLEVVKFLLDEGVDINTSLALLSAADSGQLEVVKLLLKRGANPHVEGRKRRTAKTIAMKRSAYSGNKKSYREIVDLLAEAEKNYKTEK
;
A
#
# COMPACT_ATOMS: atom_id res chain seq x y z
N MET A 1 8.43 64.36 -15.53
CA MET A 1 7.86 63.32 -16.42
C MET A 1 7.92 61.97 -15.73
N LEU A 2 6.79 61.46 -15.23
CA LEU A 2 6.71 60.12 -14.65
C LEU A 2 6.77 59.09 -15.79
N ASN A 3 7.76 58.21 -15.74
CA ASN A 3 7.97 57.19 -16.76
C ASN A 3 6.82 56.16 -16.71
N MET A 4 5.76 56.41 -17.48
CA MET A 4 4.57 55.56 -17.57
C MET A 4 4.88 54.10 -17.96
N SER A 5 6.00 53.85 -18.65
CA SER A 5 6.47 52.50 -18.99
C SER A 5 6.99 51.70 -17.78
N LYS A 6 7.41 52.37 -16.68
CA LYS A 6 7.82 51.71 -15.42
C LYS A 6 6.60 51.29 -14.61
N ILE A 7 5.53 52.10 -14.62
CA ILE A 7 4.30 51.84 -13.87
C ILE A 7 3.52 50.67 -14.50
N SER A 8 3.46 50.58 -15.83
CA SER A 8 2.83 49.44 -16.51
C SER A 8 3.62 48.13 -16.34
N ARG A 9 4.96 48.18 -16.39
CA ARG A 9 5.83 47.04 -16.07
C ARG A 9 5.67 46.55 -14.64
N ASN A 10 5.53 47.45 -13.67
CA ASN A 10 5.29 47.08 -12.28
C ASN A 10 3.92 46.43 -12.06
N LYS A 11 2.86 46.92 -12.73
CA LYS A 11 1.54 46.28 -12.70
C LYS A 11 1.55 44.89 -13.34
N PHE A 12 2.22 44.75 -14.49
CA PHE A 12 2.41 43.45 -15.16
C PHE A 12 3.22 42.47 -14.30
N LEU A 13 4.29 42.94 -13.65
CA LEU A 13 5.09 42.15 -12.72
C LEU A 13 4.27 41.71 -11.49
N TRP A 14 3.40 42.58 -10.96
CA TRP A 14 2.46 42.24 -9.88
C TRP A 14 1.43 41.19 -10.30
N CYS A 15 0.91 41.26 -11.53
CA CYS A 15 0.03 40.23 -12.06
C CYS A 15 0.76 38.87 -12.18
N ILE A 16 2.00 38.86 -12.65
CA ILE A 16 2.81 37.64 -12.73
C ILE A 16 3.04 37.05 -11.33
N VAL A 17 3.43 37.87 -10.35
CA VAL A 17 3.64 37.43 -8.96
C VAL A 17 2.36 36.86 -8.35
N ALA A 18 1.20 37.50 -8.58
CA ALA A 18 -0.09 37.01 -8.11
C ALA A 18 -0.46 35.65 -8.73
N ILE A 19 -0.25 35.48 -10.05
CA ILE A 19 -0.50 34.21 -10.74
C ILE A 19 0.41 33.11 -10.21
N VAL A 20 1.72 33.38 -10.03
CA VAL A 20 2.67 32.40 -9.47
C VAL A 20 2.25 31.99 -8.06
N PHE A 21 1.82 32.93 -7.21
CA PHE A 21 1.35 32.64 -5.87
C PHE A 21 0.08 31.77 -5.86
N ILE A 22 -0.90 32.07 -6.72
CA ILE A 22 -2.11 31.26 -6.90
C ILE A 22 -1.76 29.84 -7.38
N VAL A 23 -0.85 29.71 -8.34
CA VAL A 23 -0.41 28.42 -8.87
C VAL A 23 0.29 27.59 -7.79
N ILE A 24 1.22 28.18 -7.02
CA ILE A 24 1.90 27.50 -5.91
C ILE A 24 0.89 27.04 -4.85
N THR A 25 -0.03 27.91 -4.43
CA THR A 25 -1.03 27.55 -3.42
C THR A 25 -2.01 26.48 -3.91
N TYR A 26 -2.44 26.54 -5.17
CA TYR A 26 -3.24 25.49 -5.81
C TYR A 26 -2.51 24.14 -5.79
N TYR A 27 -1.24 24.09 -6.22
CA TYR A 27 -0.46 22.86 -6.21
C TYR A 27 -0.24 22.33 -4.80
N TYR A 28 0.02 23.21 -3.82
CA TYR A 28 0.14 22.82 -2.41
C TYR A 28 -1.14 22.18 -1.88
N GLN A 29 -2.30 22.80 -2.10
CA GLN A 29 -3.60 22.26 -1.66
C GLN A 29 -3.93 20.93 -2.35
N LYS A 30 -3.71 20.85 -3.67
CA LYS A 30 -3.93 19.62 -4.44
C LYS A 30 -3.05 18.47 -3.94
N SER A 31 -1.78 18.74 -3.67
CA SER A 31 -0.85 17.74 -3.12
C SER A 31 -1.29 17.25 -1.74
N LYS A 32 -1.68 18.18 -0.86
CA LYS A 32 -2.14 17.86 0.50
C LYS A 32 -3.42 17.01 0.49
N ALA A 33 -4.40 17.37 -0.35
CA ALA A 33 -5.64 16.60 -0.46
C ALA A 33 -5.40 15.15 -0.94
N ALA A 34 -4.43 14.94 -1.83
CA ALA A 34 -4.04 13.60 -2.28
C ALA A 34 -3.36 12.79 -1.17
N GLU A 35 -2.50 13.44 -0.37
CA GLU A 35 -1.84 12.81 0.78
C GLU A 35 -2.85 12.41 1.88
N ASP A 36 -3.77 13.31 2.23
CA ASP A 36 -4.82 13.04 3.23
C ASP A 36 -5.73 11.87 2.77
N HIS A 37 -6.07 11.82 1.48
CA HIS A 37 -6.87 10.73 0.92
C HIS A 37 -6.16 9.38 0.99
N GLN A 38 -4.89 9.34 0.59
CA GLN A 38 -4.05 8.14 0.67
C GLN A 38 -3.92 7.65 2.11
N LYS A 39 -3.71 8.57 3.05
CA LYS A 39 -3.62 8.23 4.47
C LYS A 39 -4.90 7.60 4.98
N MET A 40 -6.05 8.13 4.57
CA MET A 40 -7.35 7.60 4.98
C MET A 40 -7.61 6.21 4.40
N LEU A 41 -7.18 5.94 3.16
CA LEU A 41 -7.20 4.61 2.56
C LEU A 41 -6.37 3.61 3.38
N GLU A 42 -5.12 3.95 3.70
CA GLU A 42 -4.24 3.11 4.53
C GLU A 42 -4.84 2.81 5.91
N VAL A 43 -5.41 3.82 6.57
CA VAL A 43 -6.05 3.68 7.88
C VAL A 43 -7.27 2.75 7.80
N SER A 44 -8.11 2.89 6.77
CA SER A 44 -9.27 2.02 6.58
C SER A 44 -8.84 0.56 6.35
N ALA A 45 -7.81 0.32 5.54
CA ALA A 45 -7.25 -1.02 5.32
C ALA A 45 -6.69 -1.64 6.62
N LYS A 46 -5.93 -0.86 7.39
CA LYS A 46 -5.36 -1.29 8.67
C LYS A 46 -6.43 -1.61 9.73
N ASN A 47 -7.56 -0.91 9.68
CA ASN A 47 -8.68 -1.11 10.59
C ASN A 47 -9.68 -2.18 10.11
N CYS A 48 -9.41 -2.85 9.00
CA CYS A 48 -10.32 -3.79 8.33
C CYS A 48 -11.68 -3.17 7.92
N ASP A 49 -11.73 -1.85 7.72
CA ASP A 49 -12.95 -1.12 7.35
C ASP A 49 -13.15 -1.14 5.83
N LEU A 50 -13.78 -2.23 5.36
CA LEU A 50 -14.03 -2.46 3.94
C LEU A 50 -14.99 -1.43 3.33
N ASP A 51 -15.98 -0.97 4.09
CA ASP A 51 -17.01 -0.07 3.57
C ASP A 51 -16.44 1.32 3.31
N THR A 52 -15.67 1.85 4.27
CA THR A 52 -14.95 3.11 4.08
C THR A 52 -13.93 2.99 2.95
N LEU A 53 -13.18 1.88 2.88
CA LEU A 53 -12.20 1.64 1.83
C LEU A 53 -12.86 1.64 0.42
N LYS A 54 -13.98 0.92 0.25
CA LYS A 54 -14.77 0.92 -0.99
C LYS A 54 -15.27 2.32 -1.36
N LEU A 55 -15.77 3.06 -0.37
CA LEU A 55 -16.28 4.41 -0.58
C LEU A 55 -15.17 5.37 -1.03
N LEU A 56 -13.97 5.25 -0.45
CA LEU A 56 -12.81 6.06 -0.80
C LEU A 56 -12.31 5.75 -2.21
N ILE A 57 -12.15 4.47 -2.57
CA ILE A 57 -11.72 4.04 -3.92
C ILE A 57 -12.75 4.47 -4.97
N LYS A 58 -14.05 4.37 -4.69
CA LYS A 58 -15.09 4.85 -5.62
C LYS A 58 -14.99 6.36 -5.87
N LYS A 59 -14.58 7.15 -4.87
CA LYS A 59 -14.45 8.61 -4.99
C LYS A 59 -13.22 9.05 -5.79
N SER A 60 -12.17 8.23 -5.88
CA SER A 60 -10.90 8.61 -6.54
C SER A 60 -10.96 8.65 -8.08
N ARG A 61 -12.11 8.38 -8.71
CA ARG A 61 -12.40 8.59 -10.14
C ARG A 61 -11.26 8.15 -11.10
N GLY A 62 -10.75 6.94 -10.90
CA GLY A 62 -9.85 6.29 -11.87
C GLY A 62 -8.37 6.66 -11.76
N ASP A 63 -7.96 7.58 -10.87
CA ASP A 63 -6.57 7.61 -10.40
C ASP A 63 -6.42 6.51 -9.35
N SER A 64 -6.40 5.27 -9.84
CA SER A 64 -6.28 4.03 -9.07
C SER A 64 -4.87 3.92 -8.50
N ARG A 65 -4.52 4.83 -7.59
CA ARG A 65 -3.45 4.60 -6.63
C ARG A 65 -4.01 3.75 -5.48
N VAL A 66 -4.66 2.64 -5.80
CA VAL A 66 -4.94 1.62 -4.79
C VAL A 66 -3.57 1.18 -4.27
N SER A 67 -3.37 1.37 -2.98
CA SER A 67 -2.04 1.42 -2.41
C SER A 67 -1.50 0.03 -2.09
N GLU A 68 -0.32 -0.30 -2.60
CA GLU A 68 0.50 -1.42 -2.11
C GLU A 68 0.65 -1.38 -0.58
N ARG A 69 0.73 -0.17 -0.01
CA ARG A 69 0.77 0.06 1.45
C ARG A 69 -0.51 -0.39 2.14
N ALA A 70 -1.68 -0.17 1.53
CA ALA A 70 -2.96 -0.60 2.07
C ALA A 70 -3.06 -2.13 2.07
N LEU A 71 -2.60 -2.80 1.00
CA LEU A 71 -2.55 -4.26 0.94
C LEU A 71 -1.57 -4.82 1.98
N TYR A 72 -0.40 -4.20 2.15
CA TYR A 72 0.54 -4.55 3.22
C TYR A 72 -0.12 -4.46 4.60
N ASP A 73 -0.77 -3.34 4.92
CA ASP A 73 -1.35 -3.08 6.24
C ASP A 73 -2.55 -4.01 6.52
N ALA A 74 -3.40 -4.25 5.53
CA ALA A 74 -4.50 -5.21 5.63
C ALA A 74 -3.97 -6.64 5.86
N ALA A 75 -2.90 -7.01 5.16
CA ALA A 75 -2.28 -8.32 5.29
C ALA A 75 -1.59 -8.52 6.64
N GLU A 76 -0.91 -7.50 7.17
CA GLU A 76 -0.35 -7.48 8.53
C GLU A 76 -1.45 -7.71 9.58
N LYS A 77 -2.61 -7.07 9.38
CA LYS A 77 -3.73 -7.09 10.32
C LYS A 77 -4.64 -8.30 10.20
N GLY A 78 -4.48 -9.11 9.15
CA GLY A 78 -5.33 -10.27 8.92
C GLY A 78 -6.70 -9.93 8.34
N CYS A 79 -6.87 -8.74 7.75
CA CYS A 79 -8.14 -8.26 7.21
C CYS A 79 -8.50 -8.97 5.90
N LEU A 80 -8.94 -10.23 5.99
CA LEU A 80 -9.11 -11.11 4.82
C LEU A 80 -9.98 -10.50 3.71
N GLU A 81 -11.13 -9.91 4.05
CA GLU A 81 -12.05 -9.33 3.05
C GLU A 81 -11.48 -8.07 2.39
N VAL A 82 -10.70 -7.27 3.13
CA VAL A 82 -9.98 -6.12 2.57
C VAL A 82 -8.87 -6.59 1.64
N VAL A 83 -8.11 -7.62 2.02
CA VAL A 83 -7.07 -8.21 1.16
C VAL A 83 -7.67 -8.73 -0.14
N LYS A 84 -8.79 -9.49 -0.08
CA LYS A 84 -9.51 -9.95 -1.28
C LYS A 84 -9.88 -8.78 -2.19
N PHE A 85 -10.55 -7.79 -1.61
CA PHE A 85 -11.02 -6.63 -2.36
C PHE A 85 -9.87 -5.85 -3.02
N LEU A 86 -8.79 -5.58 -2.29
CA LEU A 86 -7.62 -4.87 -2.84
C LEU A 86 -6.94 -5.64 -3.98
N LEU A 87 -6.87 -6.97 -3.89
CA LEU A 87 -6.36 -7.80 -4.99
C LEU A 87 -7.31 -7.80 -6.19
N ASP A 88 -8.62 -7.77 -5.96
CA ASP A 88 -9.62 -7.71 -7.02
C ASP A 88 -9.61 -6.35 -7.74
N GLU A 89 -9.21 -5.27 -7.05
CA GLU A 89 -8.92 -3.95 -7.63
C GLU A 89 -7.57 -3.89 -8.40
N GLY A 90 -6.85 -5.01 -8.51
CA GLY A 90 -5.66 -5.12 -9.35
C GLY A 90 -4.37 -4.63 -8.69
N VAL A 91 -4.32 -4.48 -7.36
CA VAL A 91 -3.05 -4.21 -6.66
C VAL A 91 -2.09 -5.36 -6.88
N ASP A 92 -0.84 -5.04 -7.26
CA ASP A 92 0.19 -6.04 -7.45
C ASP A 92 0.52 -6.75 -6.11
N ILE A 93 0.29 -8.05 -6.12
CA ILE A 93 0.45 -8.94 -4.97
C ILE A 93 1.91 -9.07 -4.52
N ASN A 94 2.87 -8.90 -5.43
CA ASN A 94 4.29 -9.15 -5.18
C ASN A 94 5.05 -7.89 -4.75
N THR A 95 4.69 -6.72 -5.27
CA THR A 95 5.34 -5.44 -4.89
C THR A 95 4.93 -4.97 -3.50
N SER A 96 3.70 -5.28 -3.08
CA SER A 96 3.16 -4.89 -1.76
C SER A 96 3.82 -5.56 -0.56
N LEU A 97 4.66 -6.59 -0.75
CA LEU A 97 5.24 -7.41 0.32
C LEU A 97 4.18 -8.01 1.27
N ALA A 98 2.92 -8.14 0.83
CA ALA A 98 1.79 -8.56 1.64
C ALA A 98 1.96 -9.99 2.21
N LEU A 99 2.57 -10.89 1.44
CA LEU A 99 2.84 -12.25 1.91
C LEU A 99 3.83 -12.24 3.08
N LEU A 100 4.83 -11.36 3.03
CA LEU A 100 5.82 -11.23 4.08
C LEU A 100 5.23 -10.62 5.35
N SER A 101 4.39 -9.59 5.24
CA SER A 101 3.73 -8.97 6.41
C SER A 101 2.72 -9.90 7.08
N ALA A 102 1.93 -10.65 6.29
CA ALA A 102 1.02 -11.66 6.80
C ALA A 102 1.78 -12.79 7.53
N ALA A 103 2.89 -13.26 6.95
CA ALA A 103 3.73 -14.29 7.56
C ALA A 103 4.43 -13.79 8.84
N ASP A 104 4.90 -12.53 8.87
CA ASP A 104 5.50 -11.92 10.06
C ASP A 104 4.51 -11.76 11.21
N SER A 105 3.23 -11.54 10.89
CA SER A 105 2.16 -11.34 11.87
C SER A 105 1.41 -12.63 12.21
N GLY A 106 1.72 -13.75 11.57
CA GLY A 106 1.08 -15.04 11.83
C GLY A 106 -0.35 -15.17 11.29
N GLN A 107 -0.68 -14.44 10.22
CA GLN A 107 -2.03 -14.36 9.64
C GLN A 107 -2.28 -15.51 8.64
N LEU A 108 -2.52 -16.71 9.16
CA LEU A 108 -2.62 -17.95 8.37
C LEU A 108 -3.58 -17.86 7.17
N GLU A 109 -4.81 -17.38 7.39
CA GLU A 109 -5.83 -17.34 6.33
C GLU A 109 -5.48 -16.34 5.21
N VAL A 110 -4.82 -15.23 5.57
CA VAL A 110 -4.30 -14.27 4.58
C VAL A 110 -3.13 -14.88 3.80
N VAL A 111 -2.21 -15.60 4.46
CA VAL A 111 -1.11 -16.33 3.77
C VAL A 111 -1.68 -17.31 2.76
N LYS A 112 -2.67 -18.13 3.14
CA LYS A 112 -3.35 -19.06 2.23
C LYS A 112 -3.95 -18.35 1.02
N LEU A 113 -4.68 -17.24 1.25
CA LEU A 113 -5.28 -16.45 0.18
C LEU A 113 -4.22 -15.90 -0.78
N LEU A 114 -3.16 -15.29 -0.26
CA LEU A 114 -2.11 -14.67 -1.08
C LEU A 114 -1.40 -15.71 -1.95
N LEU A 115 -1.02 -16.86 -1.38
CA LEU A 115 -0.42 -17.96 -2.15
C LEU A 115 -1.37 -18.49 -3.22
N LYS A 116 -2.66 -18.67 -2.89
CA LYS A 116 -3.69 -19.08 -3.86
C LYS A 116 -3.87 -18.08 -5.01
N ARG A 117 -3.61 -16.79 -4.76
CA ARG A 117 -3.66 -15.71 -5.76
C ARG A 117 -2.32 -15.51 -6.50
N GLY A 118 -1.35 -16.42 -6.33
CA GLY A 118 -0.09 -16.40 -7.07
C GLY A 118 0.99 -15.51 -6.46
N ALA A 119 0.92 -15.20 -5.17
CA ALA A 119 2.02 -14.51 -4.48
C ALA A 119 3.31 -15.35 -4.58
N ASN A 120 4.39 -14.72 -5.01
CA ASN A 120 5.70 -15.34 -5.11
C ASN A 120 6.29 -15.55 -3.69
N PRO A 121 6.50 -16.81 -3.25
CA PRO A 121 7.00 -17.10 -1.91
C PRO A 121 8.47 -16.70 -1.70
N HIS A 122 9.21 -16.44 -2.78
CA HIS A 122 10.62 -16.07 -2.75
C HIS A 122 10.87 -14.55 -2.74
N VAL A 123 9.81 -13.72 -2.68
CA VAL A 123 10.00 -12.27 -2.54
C VAL A 123 10.77 -11.97 -1.26
N GLU A 124 11.93 -11.33 -1.43
CA GLU A 124 12.79 -10.92 -0.33
C GLU A 124 12.38 -9.53 0.18
N GLY A 125 12.05 -9.43 1.47
CA GLY A 125 11.92 -8.15 2.14
C GLY A 125 13.27 -7.61 2.62
N ARG A 126 13.23 -6.69 3.59
CA ARG A 126 14.44 -6.15 4.23
C ARG A 126 15.29 -7.27 4.83
N LYS A 127 16.62 -7.14 4.71
CA LYS A 127 17.60 -8.14 5.19
C LYS A 127 17.49 -9.50 4.49
N ARG A 128 17.03 -9.54 3.23
CA ARG A 128 16.95 -10.76 2.41
C ARG A 128 16.12 -11.88 3.04
N ARG A 129 15.05 -11.49 3.75
CA ARG A 129 14.15 -12.43 4.41
C ARG A 129 12.97 -12.75 3.50
N THR A 130 12.70 -14.03 3.31
CA THR A 130 11.45 -14.51 2.71
C THR A 130 10.36 -14.66 3.77
N ALA A 131 9.11 -14.78 3.34
CA ALA A 131 7.97 -15.05 4.22
C ALA A 131 8.20 -16.29 5.12
N LYS A 132 8.86 -17.34 4.61
CA LYS A 132 9.14 -18.54 5.41
C LYS A 132 10.14 -18.25 6.52
N THR A 133 11.27 -17.61 6.18
CA THR A 133 12.32 -17.31 7.16
C THR A 133 11.83 -16.38 8.27
N ILE A 134 10.92 -15.45 7.94
CA ILE A 134 10.35 -14.54 8.94
C ILE A 134 9.36 -15.26 9.86
N ALA A 135 8.50 -16.13 9.31
CA ALA A 135 7.59 -16.95 10.11
C ALA A 135 8.33 -17.90 11.05
N MET A 136 9.41 -18.55 10.58
CA MET A 136 10.28 -19.39 11.42
C MET A 136 10.93 -18.60 12.56
N LYS A 137 11.38 -17.38 12.28
CA LYS A 137 11.95 -16.53 13.33
C LYS A 137 10.89 -16.15 14.36
N ARG A 138 9.68 -15.79 13.93
CA ARG A 138 8.59 -15.36 14.81
C ARG A 138 8.02 -16.50 15.64
N SER A 139 8.01 -17.73 15.14
CA SER A 139 7.57 -18.91 15.89
C SER A 139 8.38 -19.15 17.17
N ALA A 140 9.64 -18.71 17.21
CA ALA A 140 10.50 -18.81 18.39
C ALA A 140 10.13 -17.84 19.52
N TYR A 141 9.51 -16.70 19.18
CA TYR A 141 9.18 -15.63 20.13
C TYR A 141 7.68 -15.45 20.38
N SER A 142 6.83 -16.13 19.59
CA SER A 142 5.37 -15.99 19.69
C SER A 142 4.75 -17.08 20.58
N GLY A 143 3.73 -16.70 21.36
CA GLY A 143 2.85 -17.65 22.04
C GLY A 143 1.99 -18.48 21.08
N ASN A 144 1.80 -18.03 19.82
CA ASN A 144 0.96 -18.69 18.83
C ASN A 144 1.75 -19.69 17.96
N LYS A 145 2.43 -20.65 18.58
CA LYS A 145 3.33 -21.60 17.89
C LYS A 145 2.63 -22.44 16.80
N LYS A 146 1.34 -22.75 16.99
CA LYS A 146 0.56 -23.57 16.04
C LYS A 146 0.38 -22.85 14.70
N SER A 147 -0.09 -21.59 14.72
CA SER A 147 -0.29 -20.81 13.49
C SER A 147 1.00 -20.68 12.68
N TYR A 148 2.11 -20.33 13.33
CA TYR A 148 3.39 -20.19 12.64
C TYR A 148 3.91 -21.52 12.06
N ARG A 149 3.66 -22.65 12.72
CA ARG A 149 4.02 -23.96 12.18
C ARG A 149 3.29 -24.23 10.86
N GLU A 150 1.97 -24.05 10.85
CA GLU A 150 1.16 -24.22 9.64
C GLU A 150 1.58 -23.26 8.52
N ILE A 151 1.89 -22.00 8.85
CA ILE A 151 2.40 -21.02 7.89
C ILE A 151 3.74 -21.47 7.29
N VAL A 152 4.66 -21.97 8.11
CA VAL A 152 5.97 -22.43 7.64
C VAL A 152 5.82 -23.65 6.71
N ASP A 153 4.94 -24.58 7.06
CA ASP A 153 4.66 -25.76 6.24
C ASP A 153 4.05 -25.36 4.88
N LEU A 154 3.06 -24.46 4.89
CA LEU A 154 2.45 -23.93 3.66
C LEU A 154 3.46 -23.20 2.76
N LEU A 155 4.31 -22.37 3.35
CA LEU A 155 5.33 -21.63 2.59
C LEU A 155 6.41 -22.55 2.05
N ALA A 156 6.83 -23.56 2.80
CA ALA A 156 7.78 -24.56 2.33
C ALA A 156 7.24 -25.35 1.13
N GLU A 157 5.93 -25.64 1.12
CA GLU A 157 5.27 -26.30 0.01
C GLU A 157 5.16 -25.36 -1.21
N ALA A 158 4.74 -24.12 -0.99
CA ALA A 158 4.69 -23.11 -2.07
C ALA A 158 6.07 -22.87 -2.72
N GLU A 159 7.15 -22.80 -1.93
CA GLU A 159 8.52 -22.66 -2.44
C GLU A 159 8.95 -23.82 -3.35
N LYS A 160 8.49 -25.05 -3.08
CA LYS A 160 8.78 -26.21 -3.94
C LYS A 160 8.01 -26.11 -5.26
N ASN A 161 6.72 -25.82 -5.17
CA ASN A 161 5.80 -25.81 -6.31
C ASN A 161 6.06 -24.62 -7.25
N TYR A 162 6.63 -23.52 -6.74
CA TYR A 162 6.99 -22.37 -7.57
C TYR A 162 8.10 -22.67 -8.60
N LYS A 163 8.95 -23.68 -8.35
CA LYS A 163 10.01 -24.10 -9.29
C LYS A 163 9.50 -24.95 -10.46
N THR A 164 8.33 -25.56 -10.32
CA THR A 164 7.79 -26.52 -11.30
C THR A 164 6.86 -25.88 -12.34
N GLU A 165 6.44 -24.63 -12.12
CA GLU A 165 5.46 -23.93 -12.96
C GLU A 165 6.08 -22.86 -13.91
N LYS A 166 7.42 -22.81 -13.99
CA LYS A 166 8.18 -21.92 -14.90
C LYS A 166 9.16 -22.72 -15.75
#